data_AF-A0A7W1DJG2-F1
#
_entry.id   AF-A0A7W1DJG2-F1
#
_cell.length_a   1.000
_cell.length_b   1.000
_cell.length_c   1.000
_cell.angle_alpha   90.00
_cell.angle_beta   90.00
_cell.angle_gamma   90.00
#
_symmetry.space_group_name_H-M   'P 1'
#
loop_
_entity.id
_entity.type
_entity.pdbx_description
1 polymer ?
#
loop_
_entity_poly.entity_id
_entity_poly.type
_entity_poly.pdbx_seq_one_letter_code
_entity_poly.pdbx_strand_id
1 'polypeptide(L)'
;MAEMTKPDIREWRRLYEATVRVKETSPWEWMTEADVFGVQNPETGELGFVSVMGMLGEHYAVSLYLGSEGIHGYLNLQELGPFADPEDLIQIPQLQASFEDREQLDKRDREVIKELGLKFRGRNAWPMFRSYRTSFFPWFLESGEARFLSVALEQLADVAPRFREDSSLLEPFDGEGYLLRAPRREGETLLWEDASTGIPPLDAPPIEVEMEVSKIEALGQLPRRGVRLEVDFFMFPAPVRDEGDRPYFPHMLLTVDAVSGMILGSELLKPFPSQEAMWGSVPEGLADQLSGVGLLPEKVSVDSELLFQLLEPLAGVGFELELSPSLPGLDKVRDDLLQTFGE
;
A
#
# COMPACT_ATOMS: atom_id res chain seq x y z
N MET A 1 13.90 12.89 3.99
CA MET A 1 13.69 11.98 2.85
C MET A 1 15.05 11.48 2.40
N ALA A 2 15.28 10.16 2.39
CA ALA A 2 16.48 9.61 1.77
C ALA A 2 16.53 10.03 0.30
N GLU A 3 17.72 10.27 -0.23
CA GLU A 3 17.91 10.67 -1.63
C GLU A 3 17.41 9.53 -2.53
N MET A 4 16.27 9.73 -3.20
CA MET A 4 15.71 8.74 -4.11
C MET A 4 16.68 8.52 -5.27
N THR A 5 17.41 7.41 -5.24
CA THR A 5 18.41 7.07 -6.26
C THR A 5 17.73 6.33 -7.38
N LYS A 6 17.81 6.87 -8.60
CA LYS A 6 17.28 6.21 -9.80
C LYS A 6 18.16 5.02 -10.16
N PRO A 7 17.59 3.91 -10.69
CA PRO A 7 18.40 2.79 -11.10
C PRO A 7 19.38 3.16 -12.22
N ASP A 8 20.59 2.62 -12.15
CA ASP A 8 21.59 2.80 -13.20
C ASP A 8 21.37 1.85 -14.39
N ILE A 9 22.14 2.03 -15.46
CA ILE A 9 21.96 1.24 -16.68
C ILE A 9 22.31 -0.25 -16.51
N ARG A 10 23.15 -0.62 -15.53
CA ARG A 10 23.49 -2.02 -15.22
C ARG A 10 22.36 -2.68 -14.46
N GLU A 11 21.77 -1.97 -13.50
CA GLU A 11 20.60 -2.41 -12.75
C GLU A 11 19.41 -2.61 -13.69
N TRP A 12 19.14 -1.66 -14.57
CA TRP A 12 18.12 -1.81 -15.61
C TRP A 12 18.40 -3.01 -16.50
N ARG A 13 19.63 -3.16 -17.00
CA ARG A 13 19.98 -4.30 -17.87
C ARG A 13 19.68 -5.64 -17.20
N ARG A 14 20.11 -5.83 -15.96
CA ARG A 14 19.85 -7.05 -15.19
C ARG A 14 18.36 -7.30 -15.01
N LEU A 15 17.60 -6.26 -14.65
CA LEU A 15 16.16 -6.37 -14.47
C LEU A 15 15.46 -6.83 -15.74
N TYR A 16 15.72 -6.16 -16.87
CA TYR A 16 15.13 -6.54 -18.16
C TYR A 16 15.55 -7.94 -18.62
N GLU A 17 16.79 -8.36 -18.39
CA GLU A 17 17.26 -9.72 -18.70
C GLU A 17 16.52 -10.78 -17.86
N ALA A 18 16.28 -10.52 -16.57
CA ALA A 18 15.48 -11.39 -15.71
C ALA A 18 14.00 -11.45 -16.17
N THR A 19 13.39 -10.30 -16.46
CA THR A 19 12.00 -10.22 -16.94
C THR A 19 11.80 -10.94 -18.28
N VAL A 20 12.75 -10.82 -19.21
CA VAL A 20 12.69 -11.54 -20.50
C VAL A 20 12.74 -13.05 -20.28
N ARG A 21 13.61 -13.55 -19.40
CA ARG A 21 13.67 -14.99 -19.07
C ARG A 21 12.35 -15.50 -18.47
N VAL A 22 11.75 -14.74 -17.56
CA VAL A 22 10.42 -15.08 -17.00
C VAL A 22 9.36 -15.10 -18.10
N LYS A 23 9.42 -14.17 -19.06
CA LYS A 23 8.49 -14.17 -20.19
C LYS A 23 8.66 -15.40 -21.10
N GLU A 24 9.91 -15.79 -21.36
CA GLU A 24 10.22 -16.97 -22.17
C GLU A 24 9.71 -18.27 -21.53
N THR A 25 9.69 -18.35 -20.20
CA THR A 25 9.06 -19.48 -19.50
C THR A 25 7.54 -19.36 -19.46
N SER A 26 6.97 -18.14 -19.40
CA SER A 26 5.52 -17.91 -19.32
C SER A 26 4.86 -18.67 -18.14
N PRO A 27 5.34 -18.46 -16.90
CA PRO A 27 4.89 -19.26 -15.75
C PRO A 27 3.39 -19.15 -15.47
N TRP A 28 2.75 -18.05 -15.84
CA TRP A 28 1.29 -17.85 -15.77
C TRP A 28 0.47 -18.85 -16.59
N GLU A 29 1.09 -19.67 -17.46
CA GLU A 29 0.38 -20.77 -18.12
C GLU A 29 0.07 -21.96 -17.17
N TRP A 30 0.75 -22.05 -16.01
CA TRP A 30 0.54 -23.14 -15.05
C TRP A 30 0.65 -22.74 -13.57
N MET A 31 1.13 -21.54 -13.26
CA MET A 31 1.09 -20.94 -11.93
C MET A 31 -0.10 -20.01 -11.79
N THR A 32 -0.65 -19.96 -10.59
CA THR A 32 -1.72 -19.09 -10.13
C THR A 32 -1.19 -18.07 -9.13
N GLU A 33 -1.99 -17.05 -8.82
CA GLU A 33 -1.65 -16.07 -7.79
C GLU A 33 -1.40 -16.69 -6.41
N ALA A 34 -2.00 -17.85 -6.14
CA ALA A 34 -1.86 -18.60 -4.89
C ALA A 34 -0.53 -19.37 -4.77
N ASP A 35 0.18 -19.59 -5.88
CA ASP A 35 1.46 -20.31 -5.92
C ASP A 35 2.62 -19.39 -5.50
N VAL A 36 2.63 -19.05 -4.21
CA VAL A 36 3.52 -18.04 -3.62
C VAL A 36 4.77 -18.66 -3.00
N PHE A 37 5.91 -17.99 -3.15
CA PHE A 37 7.14 -18.32 -2.43
C PHE A 37 7.90 -17.07 -1.98
N GLY A 38 8.66 -17.18 -0.91
CA GLY A 38 9.52 -16.14 -0.37
C GLY A 38 10.88 -16.06 -1.07
N VAL A 39 11.42 -14.86 -1.16
CA VAL A 39 12.80 -14.56 -1.57
C VAL A 39 13.38 -13.57 -0.58
N GLN A 40 14.56 -13.86 -0.03
CA GLN A 40 15.24 -12.93 0.85
C GLN A 40 16.14 -11.98 0.05
N ASN A 41 16.01 -10.68 0.31
CA ASN A 41 16.85 -9.64 -0.24
C ASN A 41 18.29 -9.80 0.28
N PRO A 42 19.30 -10.02 -0.58
CA PRO A 42 20.68 -10.24 -0.15
C PRO A 42 21.39 -8.99 0.38
N GLU A 43 20.81 -7.80 0.18
CA GLU A 43 21.37 -6.51 0.64
C GLU A 43 20.81 -6.11 2.00
N THR A 44 19.49 -6.22 2.19
CA THR A 44 18.81 -5.73 3.39
C THR A 44 18.40 -6.85 4.36
N GLY A 45 18.32 -8.09 3.87
CA GLY A 45 17.77 -9.22 4.62
C GLY A 45 16.24 -9.27 4.67
N GLU A 46 15.57 -8.26 4.12
CA GLU A 46 14.11 -8.18 4.00
C GLU A 46 13.55 -9.35 3.18
N LEU A 47 12.40 -9.89 3.58
CA LEU A 47 11.70 -10.91 2.80
C LEU A 47 10.76 -10.24 1.79
N GLY A 48 10.65 -10.83 0.61
CA GLY A 48 9.59 -10.51 -0.34
C GLY A 48 8.93 -11.79 -0.84
N PHE A 49 7.64 -11.74 -1.13
CA PHE A 49 6.84 -12.89 -1.53
C PHE A 49 6.41 -12.75 -2.99
N VAL A 50 6.83 -13.70 -3.82
CA VAL A 50 6.60 -13.71 -5.25
C VAL A 50 5.27 -14.38 -5.56
N SER A 51 4.41 -13.70 -6.30
CA SER A 51 3.14 -14.21 -6.83
C SER A 51 3.07 -13.96 -8.33
N VAL A 52 2.53 -14.92 -9.09
CA VAL A 52 2.41 -14.85 -10.56
C VAL A 52 0.95 -14.70 -10.95
N MET A 53 0.64 -13.69 -11.75
CA MET A 53 -0.71 -13.39 -12.23
C MET A 53 -0.80 -13.60 -13.75
N GLY A 54 -2.01 -13.94 -14.20
CA GLY A 54 -2.35 -13.94 -15.63
C GLY A 54 -2.78 -15.28 -16.20
N MET A 55 -3.11 -16.27 -15.36
CA MET A 55 -3.66 -17.55 -15.84
C MET A 55 -4.92 -17.38 -16.71
N LEU A 56 -5.73 -16.35 -16.42
CA LEU A 56 -6.92 -16.00 -17.22
C LEU A 56 -6.61 -15.18 -18.49
N GLY A 57 -5.35 -14.80 -18.71
CA GLY A 57 -4.89 -14.10 -19.91
C GLY A 57 -5.20 -12.60 -19.98
N GLU A 58 -5.79 -12.02 -18.93
CA GLU A 58 -6.18 -10.61 -18.90
C GLU A 58 -5.01 -9.68 -18.56
N HIS A 59 -4.19 -10.06 -17.57
CA HIS A 59 -3.03 -9.28 -17.12
C HIS A 59 -1.88 -10.21 -16.74
N TYR A 60 -0.74 -10.10 -17.43
CA TYR A 60 0.45 -10.89 -17.11
C TYR A 60 1.38 -10.08 -16.22
N ALA A 61 1.53 -10.50 -14.97
CA ALA A 61 2.36 -9.80 -14.01
C ALA A 61 3.01 -10.74 -12.99
N VAL A 62 4.10 -10.26 -12.40
CA VAL A 62 4.75 -10.84 -11.24
C VAL A 62 4.79 -9.77 -10.17
N SER A 63 4.18 -10.07 -9.02
CA SER A 63 4.21 -9.22 -7.83
C SER A 63 5.23 -9.76 -6.83
N LEU A 64 6.00 -8.85 -6.23
CA LEU A 64 6.86 -9.10 -5.09
C LEU A 64 6.32 -8.30 -3.91
N TYR A 65 5.53 -8.95 -3.05
CA TYR A 65 4.98 -8.34 -1.83
C TYR A 65 6.09 -8.16 -0.79
N LEU A 66 6.28 -6.95 -0.29
CA LEU A 66 7.44 -6.58 0.52
C LEU A 66 7.16 -6.73 2.02
N GLY A 67 8.04 -7.42 2.74
CA GLY A 67 8.02 -7.50 4.19
C GLY A 67 6.74 -8.10 4.76
N SER A 68 6.44 -7.75 6.01
CA SER A 68 5.21 -8.16 6.70
C SER A 68 3.98 -7.44 6.15
N GLU A 69 4.04 -6.12 5.96
CA GLU A 69 2.91 -5.35 5.42
C GLU A 69 2.43 -5.88 4.06
N GLY A 70 3.35 -6.18 3.14
CA GLY A 70 3.01 -6.68 1.82
C GLY A 70 2.32 -8.05 1.84
N ILE A 71 2.84 -9.01 2.61
CA ILE A 71 2.26 -10.37 2.66
C ILE A 71 0.92 -10.39 3.40
N HIS A 72 0.77 -9.64 4.50
CA HIS A 72 -0.51 -9.53 5.20
C HIS A 72 -1.56 -8.84 4.33
N GLY A 73 -1.18 -7.78 3.61
CA GLY A 73 -2.05 -7.12 2.64
C GLY A 73 -2.54 -8.06 1.53
N TYR A 74 -1.63 -8.87 0.97
CA TYR A 74 -1.99 -9.90 -0.02
C TYR A 74 -2.94 -10.95 0.55
N LEU A 75 -2.67 -11.46 1.75
CA LEU A 75 -3.51 -12.49 2.38
C LEU A 75 -4.91 -11.97 2.69
N ASN A 76 -5.01 -10.72 3.19
CA ASN A 76 -6.29 -10.07 3.41
C ASN A 76 -7.08 -9.89 2.09
N LEU A 77 -6.40 -9.52 1.01
CA LEU A 77 -7.01 -9.42 -0.32
C LEU A 77 -7.55 -10.78 -0.81
N GLN A 78 -6.80 -11.86 -0.60
CA GLN A 78 -7.23 -13.22 -0.93
C GLN A 78 -8.45 -13.66 -0.10
N GLU A 79 -8.49 -13.31 1.18
CA GLU A 79 -9.60 -13.62 2.07
C GLU A 79 -10.89 -12.88 1.68
N LEU A 80 -10.78 -11.59 1.34
CA LEU A 80 -11.89 -10.77 0.86
C LEU A 80 -12.40 -11.23 -0.52
N GLY A 81 -11.50 -11.69 -1.39
CA GLY A 81 -11.84 -12.19 -2.73
C GLY A 81 -12.66 -11.18 -3.55
N PRO A 82 -13.86 -11.55 -4.04
CA PRO A 82 -14.67 -10.66 -4.87
C PRO A 82 -15.25 -9.43 -4.13
N PHE A 83 -15.08 -9.37 -2.81
CA PHE A 83 -15.50 -8.24 -1.98
C PHE A 83 -14.40 -7.22 -1.74
N ALA A 84 -13.16 -7.48 -2.19
CA ALA A 84 -12.08 -6.52 -2.09
C ALA A 84 -12.31 -5.31 -3.01
N ASP A 85 -11.93 -4.13 -2.55
CA ASP A 85 -11.92 -2.95 -3.39
C ASP A 85 -10.67 -3.00 -4.30
N PRO A 86 -10.77 -2.74 -5.61
CA PRO A 86 -9.60 -2.59 -6.47
C PRO A 86 -8.54 -1.63 -5.92
N GLU A 87 -8.93 -0.61 -5.16
CA GLU A 87 -8.01 0.33 -4.51
C GLU A 87 -7.13 -0.34 -3.44
N ASP A 88 -7.61 -1.40 -2.77
CA ASP A 88 -6.86 -2.13 -1.75
C ASP A 88 -5.56 -2.70 -2.32
N LEU A 89 -5.58 -3.19 -3.57
CA LEU A 89 -4.40 -3.73 -4.24
C LEU A 89 -3.31 -2.67 -4.44
N ILE A 90 -3.70 -1.41 -4.66
CA ILE A 90 -2.76 -0.30 -4.85
C ILE A 90 -2.05 0.06 -3.55
N GLN A 91 -2.70 -0.19 -2.40
CA GLN A 91 -2.18 0.11 -1.07
C GLN A 91 -1.20 -0.94 -0.55
N ILE A 92 -1.19 -2.16 -1.10
CA ILE A 92 -0.29 -3.23 -0.64
C ILE A 92 1.15 -2.91 -1.07
N PRO A 93 2.12 -2.84 -0.14
CA PRO A 93 3.53 -2.67 -0.48
C PRO A 93 4.05 -3.81 -1.36
N GLN A 94 4.36 -3.49 -2.62
CA GLN A 94 4.85 -4.46 -3.59
C GLN A 94 5.71 -3.83 -4.68
N LEU A 95 6.57 -4.63 -5.30
CA LEU A 95 7.22 -4.32 -6.57
C LEU A 95 6.62 -5.21 -7.65
N GLN A 96 6.25 -4.63 -8.78
CA GLN A 96 5.61 -5.37 -9.86
C GLN A 96 6.42 -5.29 -11.15
N ALA A 97 6.53 -6.43 -11.83
CA ALA A 97 6.89 -6.52 -13.24
C ALA A 97 5.69 -7.03 -14.04
N SER A 98 5.14 -6.21 -14.93
CA SER A 98 4.01 -6.57 -15.78
C SER A 98 4.36 -6.49 -17.27
N PHE A 99 3.55 -7.13 -18.10
CA PHE A 99 3.69 -7.09 -19.55
C PHE A 99 2.47 -6.40 -20.18
N GLU A 100 2.68 -5.17 -20.60
CA GLU A 100 1.61 -4.27 -21.06
C GLU A 100 1.62 -4.05 -22.57
N ASP A 101 0.60 -3.36 -23.06
CA ASP A 101 0.59 -2.74 -24.37
C ASP A 101 1.48 -1.47 -24.36
N ARG A 102 2.04 -1.12 -25.53
CA ARG A 102 3.02 -0.02 -25.67
C ARG A 102 2.45 1.32 -25.20
N GLU A 103 1.15 1.50 -25.40
CA GLU A 103 0.39 2.72 -25.13
C GLU A 103 0.23 2.98 -23.63
N GLN A 104 0.34 1.95 -22.79
CA GLN A 104 0.26 2.07 -21.33
C GLN A 104 1.59 2.51 -20.69
N LEU A 105 2.71 2.44 -21.42
CA LEU A 105 4.02 2.83 -20.90
C LEU A 105 4.21 4.35 -20.90
N ASP A 106 4.76 4.87 -19.80
CA ASP A 106 5.19 6.26 -19.71
C ASP A 106 6.35 6.53 -20.68
N LYS A 107 6.62 7.81 -20.95
CA LYS A 107 7.80 8.22 -21.71
C LYS A 107 9.10 7.72 -21.05
N ARG A 108 9.20 7.76 -19.71
CA ARG A 108 10.40 7.32 -18.97
C ARG A 108 10.66 5.83 -19.14
N ASP A 109 9.61 5.00 -19.11
CA ASP A 109 9.75 3.55 -19.34
C ASP A 109 10.34 3.28 -20.74
N ARG A 110 9.78 3.95 -21.76
CA ARG A 110 10.21 3.79 -23.15
C ARG A 110 11.63 4.30 -23.39
N GLU A 111 12.09 5.30 -22.65
CA GLU A 111 13.46 5.81 -22.71
C GLU A 111 14.47 4.77 -22.22
N VAL A 112 14.20 4.08 -21.11
CA VAL A 112 15.06 3.00 -20.60
C VAL A 112 15.16 1.86 -21.61
N ILE A 113 14.04 1.40 -22.18
CA ILE A 113 14.02 0.35 -23.22
C ILE A 113 14.90 0.74 -24.40
N LYS A 114 14.78 2.00 -24.85
CA LYS A 114 15.55 2.54 -25.97
C LYS A 114 17.04 2.61 -25.64
N GLU A 115 17.41 3.05 -24.45
CA GLU A 115 18.79 3.15 -23.99
C GLU A 115 19.47 1.78 -23.94
N LEU A 116 18.75 0.75 -23.49
CA LEU A 116 19.22 -0.64 -23.49
C LEU A 116 19.28 -1.26 -24.89
N GLY A 117 18.71 -0.62 -25.91
CA GLY A 117 18.65 -1.14 -27.28
C GLY A 117 17.67 -2.31 -27.47
N LEU A 118 16.73 -2.49 -26.53
CA LEU A 118 15.76 -3.58 -26.54
C LEU A 118 14.59 -3.28 -27.49
N LYS A 119 13.93 -4.34 -27.96
CA LYS A 119 12.78 -4.25 -28.87
C LYS A 119 11.70 -5.23 -28.46
N PHE A 120 10.50 -4.70 -28.22
CA PHE A 120 9.31 -5.48 -27.92
C PHE A 120 8.25 -5.25 -28.99
N ARG A 121 7.44 -6.28 -29.28
CA ARG A 121 6.39 -6.26 -30.31
C ARG A 121 5.23 -7.14 -29.86
N GLY A 122 4.03 -6.76 -30.28
CA GLY A 122 2.79 -7.46 -29.93
C GLY A 122 2.12 -6.84 -28.71
N ARG A 123 0.95 -7.38 -28.40
CA ARG A 123 0.17 -7.02 -27.20
C ARG A 123 0.75 -7.69 -25.97
N ASN A 124 0.56 -7.09 -24.80
CA ASN A 124 1.05 -7.59 -23.51
C ASN A 124 2.51 -8.03 -23.58
N ALA A 125 3.34 -7.18 -24.20
CA ALA A 125 4.69 -7.55 -24.57
C ALA A 125 5.77 -6.64 -24.03
N TRP A 126 5.39 -5.46 -23.54
CA TRP A 126 6.28 -4.42 -23.09
C TRP A 126 6.42 -4.52 -21.57
N PRO A 127 7.62 -4.82 -21.05
CA PRO A 127 7.84 -4.81 -19.61
C PRO A 127 7.55 -3.42 -19.02
N MET A 128 6.74 -3.39 -17.98
CA MET A 128 6.50 -2.22 -17.15
C MET A 128 6.84 -2.58 -15.70
N PHE A 129 7.47 -1.65 -15.00
CA PHE A 129 7.88 -1.84 -13.61
C PHE A 129 7.31 -0.76 -12.72
N ARG A 130 6.68 -1.15 -11.61
CA ARG A 130 6.07 -0.22 -10.67
C ARG A 130 6.39 -0.61 -9.22
N SER A 131 6.67 0.41 -8.42
CA SER A 131 6.74 0.33 -6.96
C SER A 131 5.40 0.77 -6.41
N TYR A 132 4.84 0.02 -5.47
CA TYR A 132 3.62 0.30 -4.72
C TYR A 132 4.01 0.49 -3.26
N ARG A 133 3.49 1.57 -2.66
CA ARG A 133 3.72 1.92 -1.26
C ARG A 133 2.41 2.43 -0.70
N THR A 134 2.11 2.05 0.53
CA THR A 134 0.88 2.48 1.22
C THR A 134 0.73 4.00 1.18
N SER A 135 -0.46 4.48 0.83
CA SER A 135 -0.80 5.89 0.62
C SER A 135 -0.05 6.61 -0.51
N PHE A 136 0.72 5.92 -1.35
CA PHE A 136 1.36 6.52 -2.53
C PHE A 136 0.83 5.98 -3.84
N PHE A 137 0.77 6.84 -4.85
CA PHE A 137 0.45 6.42 -6.21
C PHE A 137 1.53 5.45 -6.74
N PRO A 138 1.18 4.41 -7.53
CA PRO A 138 2.14 3.52 -8.17
C PRO A 138 3.17 4.30 -9.00
N TRP A 139 4.46 4.05 -8.78
CA TRP A 139 5.52 4.90 -9.34
C TRP A 139 6.71 4.11 -9.89
N PHE A 140 7.67 4.81 -10.49
CA PHE A 140 8.90 4.22 -10.99
C PHE A 140 9.75 3.64 -9.86
N LEU A 141 10.48 2.57 -10.17
CA LEU A 141 11.40 1.94 -9.24
C LEU A 141 12.56 2.85 -8.86
N GLU A 142 12.97 2.76 -7.60
CA GLU A 142 14.26 3.20 -7.09
C GLU A 142 15.33 2.12 -7.27
N SER A 143 16.61 2.50 -7.16
CA SER A 143 17.77 1.65 -7.40
C SER A 143 17.75 0.36 -6.57
N GLY A 144 17.47 0.46 -5.27
CA GLY A 144 17.34 -0.72 -4.40
C GLY A 144 16.17 -1.64 -4.79
N GLU A 145 15.03 -1.05 -5.16
CA GLU A 145 13.85 -1.79 -5.61
C GLU A 145 14.12 -2.54 -6.92
N ALA A 146 14.80 -1.90 -7.88
CA ALA A 146 15.19 -2.53 -9.14
C ALA A 146 16.12 -3.73 -8.92
N ARG A 147 17.08 -3.61 -7.98
CA ARG A 147 17.95 -4.73 -7.61
C ARG A 147 17.18 -5.87 -6.96
N PHE A 148 16.26 -5.57 -6.04
CA PHE A 148 15.48 -6.63 -5.37
C PHE A 148 14.51 -7.32 -6.32
N LEU A 149 13.77 -6.56 -7.14
CA LEU A 149 12.89 -7.15 -8.16
C LEU A 149 13.66 -8.00 -9.18
N SER A 150 14.89 -7.61 -9.55
CA SER A 150 15.76 -8.43 -10.39
C SER A 150 16.06 -9.78 -9.75
N VAL A 151 16.40 -9.78 -8.46
CA VAL A 151 16.66 -11.01 -7.68
C VAL A 151 15.40 -11.89 -7.63
N ALA A 152 14.23 -11.30 -7.34
CA ALA A 152 12.98 -12.04 -7.30
C ALA A 152 12.64 -12.71 -8.64
N LEU A 153 12.79 -12.00 -9.75
CA LEU A 153 12.56 -12.55 -11.10
C LEU A 153 13.58 -13.64 -11.48
N GLU A 154 14.84 -13.48 -11.06
CA GLU A 154 15.87 -14.52 -11.22
C GLU A 154 15.51 -15.78 -10.43
N GLN A 155 15.01 -15.63 -9.20
CA GLN A 155 14.55 -16.77 -8.40
C GLN A 155 13.27 -17.39 -8.95
N LEU A 156 12.34 -16.60 -9.50
CA LEU A 156 11.17 -17.12 -10.20
C LEU A 156 11.57 -17.98 -11.40
N ALA A 157 12.59 -17.57 -12.15
CA ALA A 157 13.09 -18.35 -13.28
C ALA A 157 13.74 -19.70 -12.86
N ASP A 158 14.19 -19.82 -11.60
CA ASP A 158 14.65 -21.08 -11.00
C ASP A 158 13.49 -21.93 -10.45
N VAL A 159 12.60 -21.31 -9.68
CA VAL A 159 11.51 -21.98 -8.95
C VAL A 159 10.39 -22.44 -9.87
N ALA A 160 9.96 -21.63 -10.84
CA ALA A 160 8.80 -21.96 -11.68
C ALA A 160 8.96 -23.27 -12.48
N PRO A 161 10.11 -23.57 -13.11
CA PRO A 161 10.33 -24.88 -13.73
C PRO A 161 10.28 -26.05 -12.73
N ARG A 162 10.87 -25.87 -11.54
CA ARG A 162 10.88 -26.90 -10.49
C ARG A 162 9.47 -27.17 -9.96
N PHE A 163 8.67 -26.13 -9.76
CA PHE A 163 7.27 -26.22 -9.37
C PHE A 163 6.43 -26.93 -10.45
N ARG A 164 6.72 -26.69 -11.73
CA ARG A 164 6.06 -27.40 -12.83
C ARG A 164 6.35 -28.91 -12.80
N GLU A 165 7.55 -29.30 -12.39
CA GLU A 165 7.96 -30.71 -12.25
C GLU A 165 7.38 -31.35 -10.97
N ASP A 166 7.26 -30.58 -9.90
CA ASP A 166 6.74 -30.99 -8.60
C ASP A 166 5.90 -29.88 -7.97
N SER A 167 4.57 -29.99 -8.06
CA SER A 167 3.65 -29.00 -7.51
C SER A 167 3.69 -28.95 -5.99
N SER A 168 4.16 -30.01 -5.31
CA SER A 168 4.27 -30.02 -3.85
C SER A 168 5.39 -29.12 -3.34
N LEU A 169 6.25 -28.58 -4.22
CA LEU A 169 7.32 -27.66 -3.87
C LEU A 169 6.83 -26.40 -3.16
N LEU A 170 5.64 -25.91 -3.51
CA LEU A 170 5.02 -24.72 -2.91
C LEU A 170 3.90 -25.08 -1.93
N GLU A 171 3.64 -26.36 -1.71
CA GLU A 171 2.72 -26.81 -0.67
C GLU A 171 3.40 -26.65 0.71
N PRO A 172 2.72 -26.08 1.71
CA PRO A 172 3.27 -25.98 3.06
C PRO A 172 3.57 -27.37 3.63
N PHE A 173 4.82 -27.65 3.98
CA PHE A 173 5.22 -28.94 4.58
C PHE A 173 4.52 -29.23 5.94
N ASP A 174 4.17 -28.18 6.68
CA ASP A 174 3.56 -28.23 8.01
C ASP A 174 2.21 -27.48 8.09
N GLY A 175 1.70 -27.00 6.96
CA GLY A 175 0.47 -26.21 6.88
C GLY A 175 0.64 -24.71 7.10
N GLU A 176 1.83 -24.21 7.47
CA GLU A 176 2.02 -22.81 7.91
C GLU A 176 3.23 -22.10 7.27
N GLY A 177 4.11 -22.82 6.55
CA GLY A 177 5.31 -22.26 5.92
C GLY A 177 5.25 -22.06 4.40
N TYR A 178 5.98 -21.06 3.91
CA TYR A 178 6.31 -20.84 2.51
C TYR A 178 7.73 -21.36 2.20
N LEU A 179 7.93 -21.85 0.97
CA LEU A 179 9.28 -22.00 0.43
C LEU A 179 9.99 -20.63 0.45
N LEU A 180 11.19 -20.58 0.99
CA LEU A 180 12.06 -19.40 0.97
C LEU A 180 13.31 -19.69 0.15
N ARG A 181 13.59 -18.85 -0.85
CA ARG A 181 14.91 -18.76 -1.49
C ARG A 181 15.80 -17.85 -0.66
N ALA A 182 16.73 -18.45 0.08
CA ALA A 182 17.64 -17.75 0.97
C ALA A 182 19.04 -17.63 0.33
N PRO A 183 19.66 -16.43 0.35
CA PRO A 183 21.02 -16.24 -0.13
C PRO A 183 22.05 -16.76 0.87
N ARG A 184 23.02 -17.53 0.40
CA ARG A 184 24.17 -18.01 1.16
C ARG A 184 25.46 -17.52 0.52
N ARG A 185 26.26 -16.75 1.26
CA ARG A 185 27.56 -16.28 0.79
C ARG A 185 28.63 -17.36 0.98
N GLU A 186 29.25 -17.77 -0.12
CA GLU A 186 30.48 -18.57 -0.14
C GLU A 186 31.62 -17.74 -0.75
N GLY A 187 32.43 -17.10 0.10
CA GLY A 187 33.47 -16.18 -0.36
C GLY A 187 32.87 -14.98 -1.09
N GLU A 188 33.27 -14.78 -2.35
CA GLU A 188 32.73 -13.72 -3.22
C GLU A 188 31.47 -14.16 -4.01
N THR A 189 31.07 -15.44 -3.90
CA THR A 189 29.93 -15.99 -4.63
C THR A 189 28.68 -15.96 -3.77
N LEU A 190 27.56 -15.53 -4.37
CA LEU A 190 26.23 -15.66 -3.79
C LEU A 190 25.57 -16.93 -4.33
N LEU A 191 25.32 -17.89 -3.45
CA LEU A 191 24.54 -19.09 -3.73
C LEU A 191 23.12 -18.95 -3.16
N TRP A 192 22.22 -19.82 -3.61
CA TRP A 192 20.83 -19.86 -3.15
C TRP A 192 20.50 -21.25 -2.61
N GLU A 193 19.75 -21.29 -1.52
CA GLU A 193 19.25 -22.52 -0.91
C GLU A 193 17.75 -22.43 -0.64
N ASP A 194 17.10 -23.60 -0.58
CA ASP A 194 15.70 -23.70 -0.17
C ASP A 194 15.66 -23.76 1.37
N ALA A 195 14.86 -22.88 1.95
CA ALA A 195 14.51 -22.88 3.36
C ALA A 195 12.97 -22.83 3.49
N SER A 196 12.47 -22.95 4.72
CA SER A 196 11.08 -22.67 5.05
C SER A 196 11.00 -21.40 5.88
N THR A 197 9.97 -20.59 5.65
CA THR A 197 9.68 -19.41 6.45
C THR A 197 8.18 -19.30 6.71
N GLY A 198 7.80 -18.92 7.92
CA GLY A 198 6.42 -18.54 8.22
C GLY A 198 6.12 -17.12 7.74
N ILE A 199 4.88 -16.70 7.90
CA ILE A 199 4.49 -15.31 7.67
C ILE A 199 5.14 -14.45 8.77
N PRO A 200 5.96 -13.44 8.43
CA PRO A 200 6.49 -12.53 9.44
C PRO A 200 5.33 -11.81 10.15
N PRO A 201 5.41 -11.59 11.48
CA PRO A 201 4.37 -10.88 12.21
C PRO A 201 4.18 -9.48 11.62
N LEU A 202 2.93 -9.00 11.63
CA LEU A 202 2.64 -7.62 11.23
C LEU A 202 3.24 -6.67 12.28
N ASP A 203 4.11 -5.76 11.84
CA ASP A 203 4.63 -4.72 12.69
C ASP A 203 3.57 -3.61 12.78
N ALA A 204 2.98 -3.42 13.96
CA ALA A 204 2.01 -2.37 14.25
C ALA A 204 2.61 -1.42 15.30
N PRO A 205 3.43 -0.44 14.88
CA PRO A 205 3.97 0.55 15.81
C PRO A 205 2.84 1.34 16.47
N PRO A 206 3.00 1.73 17.75
CA PRO A 206 1.98 2.51 18.44
C PRO A 206 1.80 3.88 17.79
N ILE A 207 0.55 4.34 17.76
CA ILE A 207 0.22 5.71 17.34
C ILE A 207 0.39 6.63 18.55
N GLU A 208 1.36 7.54 18.45
CA GLU A 208 1.59 8.56 19.46
C GLU A 208 0.68 9.76 19.20
N VAL A 209 -0.19 10.06 20.17
CA VAL A 209 -1.04 11.26 20.14
C VAL A 209 -0.42 12.30 21.06
N GLU A 210 0.14 13.36 20.46
CA GLU A 210 0.63 14.52 21.19
C GLU A 210 -0.37 15.67 21.05
N MET A 211 -0.93 16.13 22.17
CA MET A 211 -1.83 17.29 22.17
C MET A 211 -1.50 18.19 23.36
N GLU A 212 -1.42 19.50 23.12
CA GLU A 212 -1.17 20.46 24.18
C GLU A 212 -2.32 20.50 25.20
N VAL A 213 -1.99 20.38 26.48
CA VAL A 213 -2.99 20.44 27.58
C VAL A 213 -3.81 21.74 27.53
N SER A 214 -3.17 22.86 27.17
CA SER A 214 -3.83 24.16 26.96
C SER A 214 -4.93 24.11 25.91
N LYS A 215 -4.76 23.35 24.81
CA LYS A 215 -5.79 23.17 23.79
C LYS A 215 -6.98 22.38 24.34
N ILE A 216 -6.72 21.30 25.07
CA ILE A 216 -7.75 20.47 25.72
C ILE A 216 -8.57 21.32 26.71
N GLU A 217 -7.89 22.11 27.54
CA GLU A 217 -8.53 23.00 28.50
C GLU A 217 -9.39 24.07 27.80
N ALA A 218 -8.89 24.68 26.73
CA ALA A 218 -9.61 25.68 25.95
C ALA A 218 -10.88 25.10 25.32
N LEU A 219 -10.82 23.89 24.78
CA LEU A 219 -11.98 23.17 24.25
C LEU A 219 -13.05 22.95 25.32
N GLY A 220 -12.65 22.56 26.53
CA GLY A 220 -13.56 22.37 27.66
C GLY A 220 -14.31 23.64 28.09
N GLN A 221 -13.82 24.83 27.71
CA GLN A 221 -14.47 26.11 27.98
C GLN A 221 -15.45 26.55 26.87
N LEU A 222 -15.49 25.84 25.74
CA LEU A 222 -16.39 26.19 24.65
C LEU A 222 -17.87 26.00 25.06
N PRO A 223 -18.78 26.83 24.53
CA PRO A 223 -20.20 26.70 24.82
C PRO A 223 -20.73 25.36 24.30
N ARG A 224 -21.31 24.58 25.19
CA ARG A 224 -22.00 23.33 24.83
C ARG A 224 -23.28 23.62 24.07
N ARG A 225 -23.45 22.95 22.94
CA ARG A 225 -24.67 23.01 22.12
C ARG A 225 -25.17 21.59 21.86
N GLY A 226 -26.48 21.43 21.66
CA GLY A 226 -27.10 20.14 21.28
C GLY A 226 -26.79 19.73 19.84
N VAL A 227 -25.58 20.01 19.37
CA VAL A 227 -25.08 19.69 18.04
C VAL A 227 -24.52 18.27 18.09
N ARG A 228 -24.86 17.47 17.08
CA ARG A 228 -24.38 16.11 16.93
C ARG A 228 -23.53 16.05 15.67
N LEU A 229 -22.32 15.54 15.79
CA LEU A 229 -21.35 15.50 14.72
C LEU A 229 -21.11 14.06 14.28
N GLU A 230 -20.92 13.90 12.98
CA GLU A 230 -20.36 12.70 12.37
C GLU A 230 -18.94 13.06 11.91
N VAL A 231 -17.98 12.20 12.26
CA VAL A 231 -16.56 12.40 11.95
C VAL A 231 -16.01 11.13 11.33
N ASP A 232 -15.31 11.29 10.21
CA ASP A 232 -14.60 10.20 9.53
C ASP A 232 -13.21 10.70 9.11
N PHE A 233 -12.28 9.76 9.00
CA PHE A 233 -10.93 9.97 8.52
C PHE A 233 -10.57 8.90 7.50
N PHE A 234 -10.61 9.28 6.22
CA PHE A 234 -10.52 8.34 5.10
C PHE A 234 -9.56 8.83 4.02
N MET A 235 -9.07 7.90 3.19
CA MET A 235 -8.21 8.24 2.06
C MET A 235 -8.97 9.11 1.05
N PHE A 236 -8.37 10.23 0.65
CA PHE A 236 -8.92 11.08 -0.38
C PHE A 236 -8.67 10.44 -1.77
N PRO A 237 -9.70 10.31 -2.62
CA PRO A 237 -9.62 9.52 -3.85
C PRO A 237 -8.66 10.09 -4.91
N ALA A 238 -8.38 11.40 -4.88
CA ALA A 238 -7.49 12.02 -5.86
C ALA A 238 -6.05 12.11 -5.32
N PRO A 239 -5.05 11.57 -6.06
CA PRO A 239 -3.66 11.73 -5.68
C PRO A 239 -3.21 13.19 -5.88
N VAL A 240 -2.43 13.69 -4.94
CA VAL A 240 -1.78 14.99 -5.02
C VAL A 240 -0.28 14.83 -5.19
N ARG A 241 0.39 15.88 -5.66
CA ARG A 241 1.82 15.84 -5.95
C ARG A 241 2.50 17.14 -5.57
N ASP A 242 3.49 17.02 -4.69
CA ASP A 242 4.47 18.07 -4.43
C ASP A 242 5.54 18.08 -5.56
N GLU A 243 6.11 19.24 -5.88
CA GLU A 243 6.98 19.41 -7.05
C GLU A 243 8.23 18.52 -6.98
N GLY A 244 8.40 17.62 -7.95
CA GLY A 244 9.53 16.71 -8.04
C GLY A 244 9.33 15.34 -7.38
N ASP A 245 8.32 15.20 -6.52
CA ASP A 245 8.10 14.01 -5.70
C ASP A 245 7.15 12.99 -6.33
N ARG A 246 7.10 11.82 -5.69
CA ARG A 246 6.12 10.75 -5.94
C ARG A 246 4.72 11.23 -5.52
N PRO A 247 3.68 11.11 -6.38
CA PRO A 247 2.33 11.45 -5.97
C PRO A 247 1.84 10.55 -4.83
N TYR A 248 0.97 11.10 -3.98
CA TYR A 248 0.40 10.40 -2.83
C TYR A 248 -1.09 10.69 -2.66
N PHE A 249 -1.78 9.80 -1.97
CA PHE A 249 -3.16 9.96 -1.58
C PHE A 249 -3.21 10.61 -0.19
N PRO A 250 -3.67 11.87 -0.07
CA PRO A 250 -3.86 12.47 1.25
C PRO A 250 -5.04 11.79 1.95
N HIS A 251 -5.17 11.99 3.25
CA HIS A 251 -6.35 11.56 4.00
C HIS A 251 -7.18 12.77 4.39
N MET A 252 -8.51 12.65 4.35
CA MET A 252 -9.43 13.71 4.69
C MET A 252 -10.00 13.47 6.09
N LEU A 253 -9.78 14.43 7.01
CA LEU A 253 -10.53 14.53 8.26
C LEU A 253 -11.77 15.38 8.01
N LEU A 254 -12.94 14.76 8.03
CA LEU A 254 -14.20 15.40 7.71
C LEU A 254 -15.13 15.40 8.93
N THR A 255 -15.68 16.57 9.25
CA THR A 255 -16.65 16.74 10.34
C THR A 255 -17.94 17.34 9.79
N VAL A 256 -19.05 16.63 9.98
CA VAL A 256 -20.37 16.99 9.46
C VAL A 256 -21.39 17.08 10.59
N ASP A 257 -22.28 18.08 10.53
CA ASP A 257 -23.46 18.11 11.41
C ASP A 257 -24.46 17.01 10.99
N ALA A 258 -24.73 16.08 11.90
CA ALA A 258 -25.51 14.86 11.64
C ALA A 258 -26.97 15.13 11.22
N VAL A 259 -27.52 16.31 11.54
CA VAL A 259 -28.92 16.64 11.27
C VAL A 259 -29.09 17.38 9.94
N SER A 260 -28.25 18.39 9.71
CA SER A 260 -28.33 19.26 8.54
C SER A 260 -27.50 18.74 7.36
N GLY A 261 -26.50 17.88 7.60
CA GLY A 261 -25.51 17.47 6.62
C GLY A 261 -24.52 18.59 6.26
N MET A 262 -24.45 19.66 7.07
CA MET A 262 -23.52 20.76 6.83
C MET A 262 -22.10 20.33 7.23
N ILE A 263 -21.14 20.53 6.32
CA ILE A 263 -19.71 20.36 6.62
C ILE A 263 -19.28 21.49 7.56
N LEU A 264 -18.81 21.12 8.75
CA LEU A 264 -18.32 22.06 9.76
C LEU A 264 -16.79 22.13 9.80
N GLY A 265 -16.11 21.09 9.35
CA GLY A 265 -14.66 21.03 9.26
C GLY A 265 -14.21 20.04 8.19
N SER A 266 -13.14 20.38 7.49
CA SER A 266 -12.48 19.50 6.52
C SER A 266 -11.00 19.82 6.48
N GLU A 267 -10.15 18.81 6.58
CA GLU A 267 -8.70 18.96 6.50
C GLU A 267 -8.09 17.83 5.67
N LEU A 268 -7.10 18.14 4.83
CA LEU A 268 -6.31 17.14 4.11
C LEU A 268 -4.97 16.94 4.80
N LEU A 269 -4.75 15.73 5.31
CA LEU A 269 -3.54 15.31 5.99
C LEU A 269 -2.65 14.52 5.02
N LYS A 270 -1.34 14.70 5.19
CA LYS A 270 -0.31 14.06 4.37
C LYS A 270 0.11 12.72 5.02
N PRO A 271 0.34 11.64 4.26
CA PRO A 271 0.69 10.33 4.81
C PRO A 271 2.16 10.20 5.26
N PHE A 272 2.84 11.31 5.54
CA PHE A 272 4.24 11.35 5.91
C PHE A 272 4.49 12.22 7.15
N PRO A 273 5.48 11.90 8.01
CA PRO A 273 6.56 10.94 7.79
C PRO A 273 6.18 9.46 7.87
N SER A 274 5.04 9.11 8.47
CA SER A 274 4.46 7.77 8.47
C SER A 274 2.94 7.82 8.64
N GLN A 275 2.27 6.68 8.47
CA GLN A 275 0.83 6.58 8.72
C GLN A 275 0.50 6.84 10.20
N GLU A 276 1.33 6.35 11.11
CA GLU A 276 1.12 6.51 12.56
C GLU A 276 1.22 7.98 12.96
N ALA A 277 2.20 8.71 12.43
CA ALA A 277 2.33 10.14 12.68
C ALA A 277 1.12 10.92 12.14
N MET A 278 0.60 10.53 10.97
CA MET A 278 -0.61 11.12 10.40
C MET A 278 -1.82 10.85 11.30
N TRP A 279 -2.08 9.59 11.66
CA TRP A 279 -3.18 9.20 12.56
C TRP A 279 -3.05 9.86 13.94
N GLY A 280 -1.84 10.00 14.47
CA GLY A 280 -1.55 10.66 15.75
C GLY A 280 -1.94 12.15 15.78
N SER A 281 -1.98 12.81 14.61
CA SER A 281 -2.39 14.21 14.48
C SER A 281 -3.92 14.41 14.39
N VAL A 282 -4.69 13.36 14.15
CA VAL A 282 -6.15 13.44 13.94
C VAL A 282 -6.89 14.04 15.14
N PRO A 283 -6.59 13.67 16.41
CA PRO A 283 -7.27 14.28 17.57
C PRO A 283 -7.03 15.79 17.66
N GLU A 284 -5.82 16.25 17.34
CA GLU A 284 -5.51 17.69 17.30
C GLU A 284 -6.24 18.39 16.15
N GLY A 285 -6.32 17.76 14.96
CA GLY A 285 -7.11 18.27 13.84
C GLY A 285 -8.58 18.46 14.20
N LEU A 286 -9.20 17.48 14.87
CA LEU A 286 -10.59 17.61 15.33
C LEU A 286 -10.74 18.71 16.39
N ALA A 287 -9.78 18.80 17.33
CA ALA A 287 -9.75 19.88 18.31
C ALA A 287 -9.71 21.26 17.66
N ASP A 288 -8.88 21.44 16.64
CA ASP A 288 -8.76 22.69 15.90
C ASP A 288 -10.05 23.02 15.12
N GLN A 289 -10.71 22.00 14.52
CA GLN A 289 -12.01 22.18 13.86
C GLN A 289 -13.10 22.63 14.86
N LEU A 290 -13.23 21.98 16.01
CA LEU A 290 -14.18 22.37 17.07
C LEU A 290 -13.92 23.78 17.59
N SER A 291 -12.64 24.13 17.77
CA SER A 291 -12.22 25.46 18.21
C SER A 291 -12.54 26.53 17.17
N GLY A 292 -12.36 26.21 15.87
CA GLY A 292 -12.69 27.10 14.75
C GLY A 292 -14.20 27.39 14.65
N VAL A 293 -15.04 26.39 14.90
CA VAL A 293 -16.51 26.57 14.99
C VAL A 293 -16.91 27.29 16.28
N GLY A 294 -16.12 27.13 17.34
CA GLY A 294 -16.32 27.80 18.63
C GLY A 294 -17.43 27.19 19.48
N LEU A 295 -17.67 25.88 19.36
CA LEU A 295 -18.65 25.14 20.16
C LEU A 295 -18.13 23.77 20.57
N LEU A 296 -18.67 23.25 21.66
CA LEU A 296 -18.49 21.86 22.08
C LEU A 296 -19.78 21.07 21.74
N PRO A 297 -19.69 19.96 20.97
CA PRO A 297 -20.85 19.18 20.58
C PRO A 297 -21.42 18.40 21.78
N GLU A 298 -22.66 17.94 21.64
CA GLU A 298 -23.27 16.98 22.57
C GLU A 298 -22.71 15.57 22.32
N LYS A 299 -22.57 15.21 21.04
CA LYS A 299 -22.16 13.88 20.60
C LYS A 299 -21.29 13.95 19.34
N VAL A 300 -20.29 13.09 19.26
CA VAL A 300 -19.47 12.78 18.09
C VAL A 300 -19.64 11.29 17.77
N SER A 301 -20.06 10.97 16.56
CA SER A 301 -20.18 9.60 16.05
C SER A 301 -19.08 9.33 15.03
N VAL A 302 -18.45 8.17 15.11
CA VAL A 302 -17.41 7.67 14.20
C VAL A 302 -17.72 6.22 13.82
N ASP A 303 -17.25 5.73 12.67
CA ASP A 303 -17.47 4.35 12.20
C ASP A 303 -16.22 3.45 12.28
N SER A 304 -15.06 4.04 12.52
CA SER A 304 -13.78 3.35 12.68
C SER A 304 -13.43 3.12 14.16
N GLU A 305 -13.12 1.86 14.51
CA GLU A 305 -12.62 1.51 15.86
C GLU A 305 -11.32 2.24 16.19
N LEU A 306 -10.42 2.38 15.22
CA LEU A 306 -9.17 3.11 15.40
C LEU A 306 -9.44 4.59 15.68
N LEU A 307 -10.32 5.22 14.90
CA LEU A 307 -10.68 6.62 15.11
C LEU A 307 -11.35 6.83 16.48
N PHE A 308 -12.24 5.91 16.89
CA PHE A 308 -12.84 5.92 18.22
C PHE A 308 -11.78 5.91 19.32
N GLN A 309 -10.81 4.98 19.25
CA GLN A 309 -9.74 4.88 20.25
C GLN A 309 -8.86 6.14 20.30
N LEU A 310 -8.54 6.73 19.14
CA LEU A 310 -7.73 7.94 19.06
C LEU A 310 -8.46 9.17 19.62
N LEU A 311 -9.78 9.25 19.47
CA LEU A 311 -10.59 10.37 19.95
C LEU A 311 -11.08 10.21 21.40
N GLU A 312 -10.98 9.03 21.99
CA GLU A 312 -11.42 8.76 23.37
C GLU A 312 -10.79 9.73 24.39
N PRO A 313 -9.47 10.02 24.38
CA PRO A 313 -8.88 11.01 25.28
C PRO A 313 -9.47 12.41 25.10
N LEU A 314 -9.79 12.80 23.86
CA LEU A 314 -10.38 14.09 23.54
C LEU A 314 -11.81 14.18 24.07
N ALA A 315 -12.61 13.12 23.99
CA ALA A 315 -13.98 13.08 24.53
C ALA A 315 -14.06 13.43 26.02
N GLY A 316 -12.96 13.27 26.77
CA GLY A 316 -12.81 13.71 28.16
C GLY A 316 -13.11 15.19 28.42
N VAL A 317 -13.12 16.07 27.39
CA VAL A 317 -13.56 17.47 27.54
C VAL A 317 -15.07 17.63 27.73
N GLY A 318 -15.84 16.55 27.50
CA GLY A 318 -17.23 16.42 27.92
C GLY A 318 -18.25 16.38 26.79
N PHE A 319 -17.91 15.78 25.65
CA PHE A 319 -18.87 15.30 24.65
C PHE A 319 -18.98 13.77 24.69
N GLU A 320 -20.11 13.21 24.25
CA GLU A 320 -20.27 11.76 24.10
C GLU A 320 -19.58 11.30 22.81
N LEU A 321 -18.73 10.28 22.88
CA LEU A 321 -18.15 9.63 21.71
C LEU A 321 -18.85 8.28 21.49
N GLU A 322 -19.30 8.02 20.27
CA GLU A 322 -20.04 6.81 19.90
C GLU A 322 -19.44 6.16 18.66
N LEU A 323 -19.22 4.84 18.72
CA LEU A 323 -18.97 4.03 17.53
C LEU A 323 -20.32 3.69 16.89
N SER A 324 -20.52 4.12 15.64
CA SER A 324 -21.74 3.97 14.86
C SER A 324 -21.46 3.17 13.59
N PRO A 325 -22.30 2.19 13.22
CA PRO A 325 -22.10 1.42 11.98
C PRO A 325 -22.40 2.19 10.69
N SER A 326 -22.86 3.44 10.79
CA SER A 326 -23.16 4.32 9.65
C SER A 326 -23.09 5.77 10.07
N LEU A 327 -22.73 6.66 9.14
CA LEU A 327 -22.65 8.11 9.36
C LEU A 327 -23.47 8.83 8.26
N PRO A 328 -24.81 8.79 8.28
CA PRO A 328 -25.62 9.12 7.10
C PRO A 328 -25.42 10.52 6.50
N GLY A 329 -25.11 11.52 7.33
CA GLY A 329 -24.78 12.87 6.88
C GLY A 329 -23.42 12.93 6.20
N LEU A 330 -22.43 12.24 6.76
CA LEU A 330 -21.07 12.15 6.23
C LEU A 330 -20.97 11.24 5.00
N ASP A 331 -21.60 10.05 5.03
CA ASP A 331 -21.61 9.07 3.93
C ASP A 331 -22.02 9.72 2.61
N LYS A 332 -23.05 10.56 2.66
CA LYS A 332 -23.51 11.33 1.49
C LYS A 332 -22.43 12.27 0.95
N VAL A 333 -21.73 12.98 1.83
CA VAL A 333 -20.64 13.89 1.42
C VAL A 333 -19.47 13.10 0.84
N ARG A 334 -19.14 11.96 1.45
CA ARG A 334 -18.09 11.04 0.98
C ARG A 334 -18.42 10.45 -0.39
N ASP A 335 -19.65 10.00 -0.61
CA ASP A 335 -20.12 9.50 -1.90
C ASP A 335 -20.02 10.57 -3.00
N ASP A 336 -20.43 11.80 -2.71
CA ASP A 336 -20.32 12.93 -3.64
C ASP A 336 -18.86 13.25 -3.99
N LEU A 337 -17.94 13.14 -3.00
CA LEU A 337 -16.50 13.29 -3.22
C LEU A 337 -15.94 12.18 -4.11
N LEU A 338 -16.28 10.92 -3.84
CA LEU A 338 -15.87 9.76 -4.65
C LEU A 338 -16.37 9.89 -6.09
N GLN A 339 -17.62 10.31 -6.30
CA GLN A 339 -18.15 10.53 -7.66
C GLN A 339 -17.45 11.69 -8.39
N THR A 340 -16.97 12.70 -7.67
CA THR A 340 -16.33 13.88 -8.27
C THR A 340 -14.86 13.64 -8.59
N PHE A 341 -14.17 12.82 -7.78
CA PHE A 341 -12.71 12.70 -7.78
C PHE A 341 -12.18 11.27 -7.98
N GLY A 342 -13.04 10.26 -7.99
CA GLY A 342 -12.69 8.85 -8.13
C GLY A 342 -12.65 8.30 -9.56
N GLU A 343 -12.81 9.14 -10.58
CA GLU A 343 -12.67 8.75 -12.00
C GLU A 343 -11.26 9.00 -12.57
#